data_AF-A0A0C2G567-F1
#
_entry.id   AF-A0A0C2G567-F1
#
_cell.length_a   1.000
_cell.length_b   1.000
_cell.length_c   1.000
_cell.angle_alpha   90.00
_cell.angle_beta   90.00
_cell.angle_gamma   90.00
#
_symmetry.space_group_name_H-M   'P 1'
#
loop_
_entity.id
_entity.type
_entity.pdbx_description
1 polymer ?
#
loop_
_entity_poly.entity_id
_entity_poly.type
_entity_poly.pdbx_seq_one_letter_code
_entity_poly.pdbx_strand_id
1 'polypeptide(L)'
;MGKRLRNEPLTESEELELVSSSVAENRRRTGPIGSQDESFALQDPNHAFLECCMDRQLPDACLAKCNFRTYTKESLSAMYFKQDPCPLEAMKEMQFCAAQGR
;
A
#
# COMPACT_ATOMS: atom_id res chain seq x y z
N MET A 1 -34.65 -28.49 41.28
CA MET A 1 -35.69 -28.61 40.22
C MET A 1 -36.22 -27.23 39.88
N GLY A 2 -35.82 -26.63 38.75
CA GLY A 2 -36.39 -25.39 38.24
C GLY A 2 -36.64 -25.55 36.74
N LYS A 3 -37.90 -25.63 36.33
CA LYS A 3 -38.29 -25.84 34.93
C LYS A 3 -38.14 -24.50 34.19
N ARG A 4 -37.07 -24.29 33.40
CA ARG A 4 -37.03 -23.15 32.47
C ARG A 4 -38.14 -23.34 31.43
N LEU A 5 -39.09 -22.40 31.37
CA LEU A 5 -40.04 -22.32 30.26
C LEU A 5 -39.26 -21.97 28.98
N ARG A 6 -39.55 -22.71 27.92
CA ARG A 6 -38.72 -22.85 26.72
C ARG A 6 -39.01 -21.71 25.72
N ASN A 7 -38.88 -20.45 26.15
CA ASN A 7 -39.14 -19.25 25.32
C ASN A 7 -38.95 -17.89 26.05
N GLU A 8 -38.09 -17.80 27.07
CA GLU A 8 -37.67 -16.48 27.61
C GLU A 8 -36.48 -15.92 26.80
N PRO A 9 -36.52 -14.65 26.37
CA PRO A 9 -35.35 -14.00 25.77
C PRO A 9 -34.22 -13.98 26.80
N LEU A 10 -33.00 -14.25 26.34
CA LEU A 10 -31.80 -14.23 27.18
C LEU A 10 -31.61 -12.84 27.79
N THR A 11 -31.18 -12.79 29.04
CA THR A 11 -30.85 -11.52 29.70
C THR A 11 -29.56 -10.95 29.10
N GLU A 12 -29.41 -9.62 29.03
CA GLU A 12 -28.21 -8.96 28.45
C GLU A 12 -26.89 -9.48 29.06
N SER A 13 -26.93 -9.89 30.32
CA SER A 13 -25.81 -10.48 31.05
C SER A 13 -25.44 -11.88 30.55
N GLU A 14 -26.44 -12.73 30.26
CA GLU A 14 -26.24 -14.07 29.67
C GLU A 14 -25.78 -13.94 28.20
N GLU A 15 -26.27 -12.93 27.46
CA GLU A 15 -25.77 -12.64 26.11
C GLU A 15 -24.31 -12.22 26.11
N LEU A 16 -23.88 -11.43 27.10
CA LEU A 16 -22.48 -11.03 27.25
C LEU A 16 -21.53 -12.19 27.53
N GLU A 17 -21.98 -13.22 28.25
CA GLU A 17 -21.19 -14.45 28.49
C GLU A 17 -21.14 -15.36 27.26
N LEU A 18 -22.11 -15.24 26.35
CA LEU A 18 -22.15 -15.97 25.07
C LEU A 18 -21.31 -15.30 23.97
N VAL A 19 -20.95 -14.02 24.13
CA VAL A 19 -20.00 -13.38 23.23
C VAL A 19 -18.62 -13.99 23.48
N SER A 20 -18.19 -14.87 22.57
CA SER A 20 -16.88 -15.52 22.66
C SER A 20 -15.78 -14.47 22.88
N SER A 21 -14.80 -14.80 23.72
CA SER A 21 -13.59 -14.01 23.94
C SER A 21 -12.96 -13.54 22.63
N SER A 22 -13.02 -14.38 21.58
CA SER A 22 -12.61 -14.05 20.22
C SER A 22 -13.36 -12.87 19.58
N VAL A 23 -14.67 -12.73 19.82
CA VAL A 23 -15.51 -11.61 19.31
C VAL A 23 -15.24 -10.33 20.11
N ALA A 24 -14.99 -10.45 21.41
CA ALA A 24 -14.58 -9.32 22.25
C ALA A 24 -13.17 -8.83 21.90
N GLU A 25 -12.24 -9.72 21.58
CA GLU A 25 -10.89 -9.40 21.12
C GLU A 25 -10.90 -8.75 19.72
N ASN A 26 -11.73 -9.22 18.80
CA ASN A 26 -11.87 -8.59 17.47
C ASN A 26 -12.36 -7.14 17.56
N ARG A 27 -13.27 -6.82 18.49
CA ARG A 27 -13.72 -5.43 18.73
C ARG A 27 -12.65 -4.55 19.37
N ARG A 28 -11.69 -5.13 20.09
CA ARG A 28 -10.53 -4.39 20.64
C ARG A 28 -9.42 -4.19 19.63
N ARG A 29 -9.36 -4.99 18.55
CA ARG A 29 -8.37 -4.87 17.47
C ARG A 29 -8.62 -3.68 16.54
N THR A 30 -9.85 -3.16 16.48
CA THR A 30 -10.13 -1.89 15.79
C THR A 30 -9.71 -0.71 16.66
N GLY A 31 -8.40 -0.56 16.86
CA GLY A 31 -7.78 0.66 17.37
C GLY A 31 -7.70 1.75 16.30
N PRO A 32 -7.28 2.98 16.64
CA PRO A 32 -7.12 4.06 15.68
C PRO A 32 -6.03 3.69 14.67
N ILE A 33 -6.30 3.95 13.40
CA ILE A 33 -5.36 3.79 12.28
C ILE A 33 -4.10 4.61 12.60
N GLY A 34 -3.02 3.94 13.01
CA GLY A 34 -1.77 4.61 13.35
C GLY A 34 -0.89 3.83 14.32
N SER A 35 -0.47 2.62 13.96
CA SER A 35 0.65 1.96 14.62
C SER A 35 1.40 1.08 13.63
N GLN A 36 2.59 1.58 13.26
CA GLN A 36 3.84 0.85 13.08
C GLN A 36 3.70 -0.68 13.30
N ASP A 37 3.96 -1.46 12.24
CA ASP A 37 3.77 -2.93 12.10
C ASP A 37 2.46 -3.36 11.41
N GLU A 38 2.26 -2.91 10.16
CA GLU A 38 1.46 -3.60 9.14
C GLU A 38 2.30 -3.57 7.85
N SER A 39 3.16 -4.58 7.67
CA SER A 39 4.17 -4.67 6.60
C SER A 39 3.60 -4.91 5.19
N PHE A 40 2.35 -4.51 4.94
CA PHE A 40 1.70 -4.47 3.63
C PHE A 40 0.87 -3.19 3.44
N ALA A 41 1.14 -2.14 4.23
CA ALA A 41 0.68 -0.79 3.90
C ALA A 41 1.01 -0.54 2.42
N LEU A 42 -0.03 -0.35 1.60
CA LEU A 42 0.05 -0.10 0.16
C LEU A 42 1.16 0.90 -0.11
N GLN A 43 2.35 0.41 -0.46
CA GLN A 43 3.50 1.28 -0.68
C GLN A 43 3.11 2.15 -1.86
N ASP A 44 3.16 3.48 -1.66
CA ASP A 44 2.80 4.41 -2.72
C ASP A 44 3.62 4.06 -3.97
N PRO A 45 2.98 3.77 -5.11
CA PRO A 45 3.70 3.27 -6.29
C PRO A 45 4.71 4.30 -6.81
N ASN A 46 4.46 5.60 -6.60
CA ASN A 46 5.45 6.62 -6.99
C ASN A 46 6.67 6.57 -6.07
N HIS A 47 6.48 6.41 -4.76
CA HIS A 47 7.59 6.23 -3.83
C HIS A 47 8.42 4.99 -4.19
N ALA A 48 7.79 3.83 -4.43
CA ALA A 48 8.51 2.62 -4.83
C ALA A 48 9.27 2.80 -6.16
N PHE A 49 8.67 3.50 -7.13
CA PHE A 49 9.33 3.81 -8.40
C PHE A 49 10.56 4.71 -8.19
N LEU A 50 10.42 5.79 -7.42
CA LEU A 50 11.50 6.73 -7.13
C LEU A 50 12.67 6.05 -6.40
N GLU A 51 12.39 5.26 -5.36
CA GLU A 51 13.42 4.52 -4.61
C GLU A 51 14.20 3.58 -5.54
N CYS A 52 13.51 2.84 -6.41
CA CYS A 52 14.20 1.98 -7.38
C CYS A 52 15.11 2.78 -8.33
N CYS A 53 14.70 3.96 -8.78
CA CYS A 53 15.55 4.83 -9.60
C CYS A 53 16.78 5.33 -8.85
N MET A 54 16.65 5.62 -7.55
CA MET A 54 17.76 6.01 -6.68
C MET A 54 18.73 4.85 -6.46
N ASP A 55 18.21 3.65 -6.19
CA ASP A 55 19.00 2.42 -6.03
C ASP A 55 19.79 2.07 -7.30
N ARG A 56 19.25 2.38 -8.48
CA ARG A 56 19.91 2.23 -9.79
C ARG A 56 20.89 3.36 -10.11
N GLN A 57 21.05 4.35 -9.21
CA GLN A 57 21.89 5.53 -9.37
C GLN A 57 21.61 6.30 -10.67
N LEU A 58 20.33 6.48 -11.01
CA LEU A 58 19.95 7.32 -12.14
C LEU A 58 20.26 8.79 -11.84
N PRO A 59 20.64 9.60 -12.86
CA PRO A 59 20.93 11.01 -12.66
C PRO A 59 19.68 11.78 -12.25
N ASP A 60 19.83 12.90 -11.54
CA ASP A 60 18.73 13.70 -10.99
C ASP A 60 17.69 14.10 -12.04
N ALA A 61 18.13 14.39 -13.27
CA ALA A 61 17.25 14.69 -14.40
C ALA A 61 16.23 13.56 -14.68
N CYS A 62 16.63 12.30 -14.43
CA CYS A 62 15.77 11.13 -14.54
C CYS A 62 14.94 10.88 -13.28
N LEU A 63 15.47 11.19 -12.08
CA LEU A 63 14.71 11.08 -10.83
C LEU A 63 13.45 11.94 -10.85
N ALA A 64 13.54 13.13 -11.45
CA ALA A 64 12.37 14.01 -11.67
C ALA A 64 11.27 13.39 -12.56
N LYS A 65 11.59 12.32 -13.29
CA LYS A 65 10.65 11.55 -14.12
C LYS A 65 10.19 10.24 -13.49
N CYS A 66 10.81 9.78 -12.39
CA CYS A 66 10.45 8.54 -11.70
C CYS A 66 9.18 8.70 -10.84
N ASN A 67 8.09 9.05 -11.52
CA ASN A 67 6.76 9.23 -10.98
C ASN A 67 5.76 8.98 -12.12
N PHE A 68 4.66 8.28 -11.85
CA PHE A 68 3.71 7.89 -12.90
C PHE A 68 2.98 9.07 -13.56
N ARG A 69 2.98 10.26 -12.92
CA ARG A 69 2.45 11.49 -13.52
C ARG A 69 3.39 12.12 -14.55
N THR A 70 4.70 11.94 -14.40
CA THR A 70 5.72 12.55 -15.27
C THR A 70 6.29 11.56 -16.27
N TYR A 71 6.29 10.27 -15.95
CA TYR A 71 6.70 9.17 -16.82
C TYR A 71 5.67 8.89 -17.92
N THR A 72 5.60 9.80 -18.87
CA THR A 72 4.58 9.88 -19.93
C THR A 72 5.18 9.62 -21.30
N LYS A 73 4.35 9.32 -22.31
CA LYS A 73 4.80 9.14 -23.69
C LYS A 73 5.55 10.37 -24.21
N GLU A 74 5.10 11.56 -23.85
CA GLU A 74 5.70 12.84 -24.24
C GLU A 74 7.10 12.96 -23.65
N SER A 75 7.26 12.63 -22.35
CA SER A 75 8.57 12.64 -21.69
C SER A 75 9.54 11.61 -22.31
N LEU A 76 9.05 10.41 -22.63
CA LEU A 76 9.83 9.35 -23.25
C LEU A 76 10.24 9.72 -24.68
N SER A 77 9.35 10.39 -25.41
CA SER A 77 9.64 10.88 -26.76
C SER A 77 10.71 11.98 -26.72
N ALA A 78 10.64 12.90 -25.76
CA ALA A 78 11.66 13.92 -25.56
C ALA A 78 13.04 13.30 -25.23
N MET A 79 13.08 12.27 -24.38
CA MET A 79 14.30 11.50 -24.10
C MET A 79 14.86 10.82 -25.37
N TYR A 80 13.99 10.17 -26.16
CA TYR A 80 14.39 9.51 -27.41
C TYR A 80 14.99 10.48 -28.43
N PHE A 81 14.40 11.66 -28.58
CA PHE A 81 14.93 12.72 -29.46
C PHE A 81 16.04 13.55 -28.81
N LYS A 82 16.53 13.18 -27.62
CA LYS A 82 17.59 13.88 -26.87
C LYS A 82 17.27 15.36 -26.58
N GLN A 83 15.98 15.67 -26.48
CA GLN A 83 15.48 16.99 -26.08
C GLN A 83 15.26 17.07 -24.56
N ASP A 84 15.43 15.96 -23.87
CA ASP A 84 15.33 15.86 -22.41
C ASP A 84 16.71 15.69 -21.77
N PRO A 85 16.98 16.31 -20.61
CA PRO A 85 18.23 16.13 -19.88
C PRO A 85 18.41 14.71 -19.32
N CYS A 86 17.34 13.92 -19.17
CA CYS A 86 17.44 12.50 -18.84
C CYS A 86 17.82 11.70 -20.09
N PRO A 87 18.99 11.03 -20.11
CA PRO A 87 19.47 10.30 -21.28
C PRO A 87 18.60 9.07 -21.61
N LEU A 88 18.57 8.67 -22.88
CA LEU A 88 17.82 7.51 -23.35
C LEU A 88 18.30 6.21 -22.69
N GLU A 89 19.58 6.11 -22.36
CA GLU A 89 20.19 4.95 -21.71
C GLU A 89 19.57 4.65 -20.33
N ALA A 90 19.11 5.68 -19.61
CA ALA A 90 18.42 5.53 -18.33
C ALA A 90 16.99 4.97 -18.47
N MET A 91 16.38 5.07 -19.66
CA MET A 91 15.00 4.67 -19.91
C MET A 91 14.75 3.19 -19.58
N LYS A 92 15.74 2.32 -19.85
CA LYS A 92 15.62 0.89 -19.56
C LYS A 92 15.43 0.64 -18.06
N GLU A 93 16.23 1.30 -17.23
CA GLU A 93 16.17 1.15 -15.78
C GLU A 93 14.90 1.78 -15.21
N MET A 94 14.50 2.95 -15.74
CA MET A 94 13.22 3.57 -15.37
C MET A 94 12.04 2.66 -15.69
N GLN A 95 12.03 2.02 -16.87
CA GLN A 95 10.99 1.09 -17.26
C GLN A 95 10.95 -0.14 -16.36
N PHE A 96 12.12 -0.71 -16.03
CA PHE A 96 12.24 -1.82 -15.08
C PHE A 96 11.66 -1.44 -13.71
N CYS A 97 11.99 -0.26 -13.21
CA CYS A 97 11.49 0.24 -11.93
C CYS A 97 9.98 0.51 -11.96
N ALA A 98 9.45 1.13 -13.02
CA ALA A 98 8.02 1.35 -13.20
C ALA A 98 7.24 0.02 -13.28
N ALA A 99 7.85 -1.03 -13.84
CA ALA A 99 7.30 -2.38 -13.90
C ALA A 99 7.43 -3.17 -12.58
N GLN A 100 7.98 -2.55 -11.52
CA GLN A 100 8.28 -3.20 -10.23
C GLN A 100 9.18 -4.43 -10.38
N GLY A 101 10.14 -4.36 -11.31
CA GLY A 101 11.17 -5.39 -11.52
C GLY A 101 10.69 -6.68 -12.20
N ARG A 102 9.64 -6.59 -13.03
CA ARG A 102 9.10 -7.70 -13.81
C ARG A 102 9.46 -7.60 -15.29
#